data_AF-A0A9D8IT75-F1
#
_entry.id   AF-A0A9D8IT75-F1
#
_cell.length_a   1.000
_cell.length_b   1.000
_cell.length_c   1.000
_cell.angle_alpha   90.00
_cell.angle_beta   90.00
_cell.angle_gamma   90.00
#
_symmetry.space_group_name_H-M   'P 1'
#
loop_
_entity.id
_entity.type
_entity.pdbx_description
1 polymer ?
#
loop_
_entity_poly.entity_id
_entity_poly.type
_entity_poly.pdbx_seq_one_letter_code
_entity_poly.pdbx_strand_id
1 'polypeptide(L)'
;ILIDGGLGQLHAALDAFSMLPVQPPLVISLAKKEELIFVQRESEPLRLGRENPGLRLCQSTRDEAHRFARHYHHALRRRSVTGESAPRRGAASGAARRRTKDRES
;
A
#
# COMPACT_ATOMS: atom_id res chain seq x y z
N ILE A 1 -3.45 -3.82 -15.47
CA ILE A 1 -2.80 -3.60 -14.16
C ILE A 1 -1.30 -3.83 -14.32
N LEU A 2 -0.46 -2.93 -13.83
CA LEU A 2 1.00 -3.10 -13.81
C LEU A 2 1.46 -3.34 -12.36
N ILE A 3 2.31 -4.34 -12.16
CA ILE A 3 2.88 -4.71 -10.87
C ILE A 3 4.37 -4.34 -10.84
N ASP A 4 4.80 -3.69 -9.74
CA ASP A 4 6.21 -3.41 -9.46
C ASP A 4 6.94 -4.70 -9.03
N GLY A 5 7.38 -5.46 -10.03
CA GLY A 5 8.43 -6.45 -9.93
C GLY A 5 8.24 -7.70 -10.79
N GLY A 6 8.82 -8.82 -10.36
CA GLY A 6 9.08 -9.99 -11.23
C GLY A 6 7.94 -10.99 -11.37
N LEU A 7 8.21 -12.10 -12.07
CA LEU A 7 7.25 -13.18 -12.35
C LEU A 7 6.53 -13.72 -11.10
N GLY A 8 7.25 -13.87 -9.98
CA GLY A 8 6.64 -14.34 -8.73
C GLY A 8 5.53 -13.40 -8.22
N GLN A 9 5.69 -12.08 -8.39
CA GLN A 9 4.68 -11.11 -8.00
C GLN A 9 3.51 -11.07 -8.99
N LEU A 10 3.75 -11.31 -10.28
CA LEU A 10 2.69 -11.53 -11.26
C LEU A 10 1.82 -12.73 -10.85
N HIS A 11 2.44 -13.87 -10.54
CA HIS A 11 1.70 -15.07 -10.09
C HIS A 11 0.90 -14.81 -8.81
N ALA A 12 1.52 -14.19 -7.79
CA ALA A 12 0.83 -13.87 -6.55
C ALA A 12 -0.42 -12.99 -6.78
N ALA A 13 -0.35 -12.02 -7.71
CA ALA A 13 -1.51 -11.20 -8.05
C ALA A 13 -2.58 -11.98 -8.82
N LEU A 14 -2.20 -12.87 -9.74
CA LEU A 14 -3.13 -13.73 -10.47
C LEU A 14 -3.83 -14.72 -9.52
N ASP A 15 -3.10 -15.28 -8.55
CA ASP A 15 -3.67 -16.14 -7.51
C ASP A 15 -4.70 -15.38 -6.68
N ALA A 16 -4.40 -14.12 -6.29
CA ALA A 16 -5.36 -13.27 -5.59
C ALA A 16 -6.62 -12.98 -6.43
N PHE A 17 -6.46 -12.75 -7.74
CA PHE A 17 -7.61 -12.60 -8.65
C PHE A 17 -8.42 -13.89 -8.78
N SER A 18 -7.79 -15.06 -8.74
CA SER A 18 -8.50 -16.35 -8.86
C SER A 18 -9.49 -16.61 -7.71
N MET A 19 -9.31 -15.94 -6.57
CA MET A 19 -10.21 -16.02 -5.41
C MET A 19 -11.44 -15.11 -5.55
N LEU A 20 -11.46 -14.21 -6.54
CA LEU A 20 -12.57 -13.29 -6.76
C LEU A 20 -13.48 -13.82 -7.88
N PRO A 21 -14.81 -13.62 -7.79
CA PRO A 21 -15.75 -14.03 -8.83
C PRO A 21 -15.75 -13.07 -10.03
N VAL A 22 -14.57 -12.57 -10.43
CA VAL A 22 -14.39 -11.63 -11.54
C VAL A 22 -13.26 -12.10 -12.44
N GLN A 23 -13.38 -11.88 -13.75
CA GLN A 23 -12.22 -12.06 -14.60
C GLN A 23 -11.17 -10.98 -14.30
N PRO A 24 -9.90 -11.36 -14.10
CA PRO A 24 -8.83 -10.39 -13.96
C PRO A 24 -8.71 -9.55 -15.24
N PRO A 25 -8.51 -8.23 -15.13
CA PRO A 25 -8.04 -7.45 -16.28
C PRO A 25 -6.65 -7.93 -16.69
N LEU A 26 -6.15 -7.51 -17.85
CA LEU A 26 -4.77 -7.80 -18.25
C LEU A 26 -3.78 -7.35 -17.16
N VAL A 27 -3.03 -8.31 -16.63
CA VAL A 27 -1.99 -8.06 -15.63
C VAL A 27 -0.62 -8.22 -16.27
N ILE A 28 0.25 -7.24 -16.03
CA ILE A 28 1.66 -7.29 -16.42
C ILE A 28 2.54 -6.95 -15.21
N SER A 29 3.79 -7.39 -15.22
CA SER A 29 4.78 -7.01 -14.21
C SER A 29 6.10 -6.61 -14.86
N LEU A 30 6.83 -5.67 -14.24
CA LEU A 30 8.12 -5.19 -14.72
C LEU A 30 9.25 -5.61 -13.76
N ALA A 31 10.10 -6.54 -14.19
CA ALA A 31 11.25 -6.97 -13.40
C ALA A 31 12.31 -5.87 -13.31
N LYS A 32 12.78 -5.60 -12.10
CA LYS A 32 13.58 -4.41 -11.79
C LYS A 32 15.02 -4.42 -12.28
N LYS A 33 15.64 -5.59 -12.42
CA LYS A 33 17.05 -5.70 -12.82
C LYS A 33 17.19 -5.82 -14.34
N GLU A 34 16.39 -6.69 -14.94
CA GLU A 34 16.49 -7.05 -16.35
C GLU A 34 15.54 -6.24 -17.25
N GLU A 35 14.63 -5.46 -16.64
CA GLU A 35 13.61 -4.66 -17.33
C GLU A 35 12.74 -5.51 -18.28
N LEU A 36 12.51 -6.76 -17.87
CA LEU A 36 11.64 -7.71 -18.55
C LEU A 36 10.18 -7.48 -18.16
N ILE A 37 9.31 -7.45 -19.17
CA ILE A 37 7.87 -7.35 -18.97
C ILE A 37 7.27 -8.76 -19.01
N PHE A 38 6.75 -9.22 -17.89
CA PHE A 38 5.97 -10.45 -17.84
C PHE A 38 4.51 -10.13 -18.10
N VAL A 39 3.87 -10.91 -18.96
CA VAL A 39 2.49 -10.70 -19.38
C VAL A 39 1.66 -11.90 -18.96
N GLN A 40 0.50 -11.64 -18.37
CA GLN A 40 -0.47 -12.68 -18.07
C GLN A 40 -0.77 -13.52 -19.33
N ARG A 41 -0.74 -14.85 -19.19
CA ARG A 41 -0.96 -15.86 -20.24
C ARG A 41 0.16 -15.99 -21.28
N GLU A 42 1.26 -15.27 -21.14
CA GLU A 42 2.46 -15.47 -21.95
C GLU A 42 3.50 -16.25 -21.14
N SER A 43 4.12 -17.25 -21.77
CA SER A 43 5.17 -18.05 -21.13
C SER A 43 6.53 -17.33 -21.11
N GLU A 44 6.79 -16.53 -22.15
CA GLU A 44 8.05 -15.81 -22.33
C GLU A 44 7.88 -14.32 -22.02
N PRO A 45 8.85 -13.71 -21.31
CA PRO A 45 8.80 -12.28 -21.06
C PRO A 45 9.11 -11.48 -22.33
N LEU A 46 8.50 -10.30 -22.43
CA LEU A 46 8.83 -9.32 -23.44
C LEU A 46 10.10 -8.58 -23.04
N ARG A 47 11.10 -8.64 -23.92
CA ARG A 47 12.30 -7.79 -23.86
C ARG A 47 12.18 -6.69 -24.89
N LEU A 48 11.87 -5.48 -24.43
CA LEU A 48 11.79 -4.30 -25.29
C LEU A 48 13.15 -3.59 -25.38
N GLY A 49 13.38 -2.90 -26.49
CA GLY A 49 14.53 -2.01 -26.63
C GLY A 49 14.49 -0.86 -25.62
N ARG A 50 15.66 -0.35 -25.21
CA ARG A 50 15.77 0.72 -24.19
C ARG A 50 15.02 2.01 -24.56
N GLU A 51 14.96 2.31 -25.85
CA GLU A 51 14.27 3.49 -26.38
C GLU A 51 12.78 3.22 -26.68
N ASN A 52 12.29 2.01 -26.41
CA ASN A 52 10.90 1.66 -26.68
C ASN A 52 9.98 2.47 -25.74
N PRO A 53 8.98 3.19 -26.29
CA PRO A 53 8.10 4.03 -25.48
C PRO A 53 7.26 3.24 -24.48
N GLY A 54 6.89 1.99 -24.80
CA GLY A 54 6.16 1.11 -23.88
C GLY A 54 6.97 0.72 -22.65
N LEU A 55 8.28 0.46 -22.83
CA LEU A 55 9.17 0.20 -21.70
C LEU A 55 9.31 1.43 -20.80
N ARG A 56 9.54 2.61 -21.40
CA ARG A 56 9.66 3.87 -20.67
C ARG A 56 8.41 4.20 -19.86
N LEU A 57 7.23 3.92 -20.41
CA LEU A 57 5.96 4.08 -19.71
C LEU A 57 5.84 3.14 -18.50
N CYS A 58 6.22 1.87 -18.66
CA CYS A 58 6.21 0.92 -17.54
C CYS A 58 7.19 1.34 -16.44
N GLN A 59 8.38 1.81 -16.81
CA GLN A 59 9.38 2.31 -15.88
C GLN A 59 8.91 3.55 -15.12
N SER A 60 8.37 4.55 -15.81
CA SER A 60 7.88 5.77 -15.15
C SER A 60 6.72 5.48 -14.19
N THR A 61 5.81 4.58 -14.57
CA THR A 61 4.71 4.14 -13.70
C THR A 61 5.23 3.41 -12.46
N ARG A 62 6.23 2.54 -12.63
CA ARG A 62 6.90 1.85 -11.52
C ARG A 62 7.59 2.84 -10.57
N ASP A 63 8.31 3.80 -11.11
CA ASP A 63 9.04 4.80 -10.32
C ASP A 63 8.07 5.66 -9.49
N GLU A 64 6.91 6.01 -10.06
CA GLU A 64 5.84 6.70 -9.35
C GLU A 64 5.26 5.85 -8.22
N ALA A 65 4.90 4.60 -8.50
CA ALA A 65 4.37 3.67 -7.50
C ALA A 65 5.37 3.47 -6.35
N HIS A 66 6.65 3.28 -6.67
CA HIS A 66 7.71 3.12 -5.70
C HIS A 66 7.94 4.40 -4.88
N ARG A 67 7.88 5.59 -5.51
CA ARG A 67 7.97 6.88 -4.82
C ARG A 67 6.83 7.05 -3.83
N PHE A 68 5.60 6.77 -4.25
CA PHE A 68 4.41 6.84 -3.41
C PHE A 68 4.51 5.89 -2.21
N ALA A 69 4.86 4.63 -2.43
CA ALA A 69 5.01 3.64 -1.37
C ALA A 69 6.05 4.06 -0.32
N ARG A 70 7.24 4.51 -0.75
CA ARG A 70 8.28 5.00 0.16
C ARG A 70 7.82 6.21 0.97
N HIS A 71 7.16 7.17 0.33
CA HIS A 71 6.63 8.35 0.99
C HIS A 71 5.60 7.97 2.06
N TYR A 72 4.66 7.09 1.71
CA TYR A 72 3.62 6.59 2.61
C TYR A 72 4.21 5.88 3.83
N HIS A 73 5.15 4.95 3.62
CA HIS A 73 5.80 4.24 4.73
C HIS A 73 6.59 5.18 5.65
N HIS A 74 7.25 6.19 5.08
CA HIS A 74 7.96 7.18 5.87
C HIS A 74 7.00 8.06 6.68
N ALA A 75 5.87 8.49 6.11
CA ALA A 75 4.83 9.22 6.84
C ALA A 75 4.24 8.38 7.99
N LEU A 76 3.95 7.09 7.74
CA LEU A 76 3.45 6.17 8.76
C LEU A 76 4.47 5.98 9.90
N ARG A 77 5.76 5.81 9.57
CA ARG A 77 6.83 5.70 10.56
C ARG A 77 6.98 6.95 11.40
N ARG A 78 6.95 8.14 10.79
CA ARG A 78 6.95 9.41 11.53
C ARG A 78 5.78 9.44 12.52
N ARG A 79 4.58 9.12 12.06
CA ARG A 79 3.37 9.10 12.90
C ARG A 79 3.45 8.10 14.07
N SER A 80 4.11 6.95 13.89
CA SER A 80 4.38 6.01 14.98
C SER A 80 5.49 6.46 15.94
N VAL A 81 6.46 7.24 15.47
CA VAL A 81 7.60 7.72 16.29
C VAL A 81 7.23 8.99 17.07
N THR A 82 6.38 9.87 16.54
CA THR A 82 5.97 11.10 17.21
C THR A 82 4.88 10.88 18.27
N GLY A 83 4.33 9.67 18.40
CA GLY A 83 3.38 9.35 19.46
C GLY A 83 2.13 10.24 19.48
N GLU A 84 1.72 10.82 18.34
CA GLU A 84 0.44 11.51 18.21
C GLU A 84 -0.69 10.47 18.21
N SER A 85 -0.90 9.90 19.39
CA SER A 85 -2.17 9.33 19.79
C SER A 85 -3.19 10.44 19.57
N ALA A 86 -4.23 10.13 18.79
CA ALA A 86 -5.34 11.04 18.52
C ALA A 86 -5.72 11.81 19.81
N PRO A 87 -6.03 13.12 19.74
CA PRO A 87 -6.40 13.88 20.93
C PRO A 87 -7.54 13.13 21.60
N ARG A 88 -7.33 12.74 22.86
CA ARG A 88 -8.33 12.03 23.68
C ARG A 88 -9.60 12.88 23.68
N ARG A 89 -10.57 12.53 22.82
CA ARG A 89 -11.90 13.12 22.86
C ARG A 89 -12.56 12.65 24.16
N GLY A 90 -12.93 13.61 25.01
CA GLY A 90 -13.92 13.39 26.06
C GLY A 90 -13.38 13.42 27.49
N ALA A 91 -12.82 14.54 27.93
CA ALA A 91 -13.05 14.98 29.29
C ALA A 91 -14.41 15.70 29.31
N ALA A 92 -15.49 14.98 29.58
CA ALA A 92 -16.80 15.52 29.94
C ALA A 92 -17.25 14.72 31.18
N SER A 93 -17.08 15.31 32.36
CA SER A 93 -18.12 16.01 33.12
C SER A 93 -19.01 15.04 33.91
N GLY A 94 -18.92 15.18 35.23
CA GLY A 94 -19.70 14.44 36.21
C GLY A 94 -19.62 15.15 37.55
N ALA A 95 -20.12 16.38 37.58
CA ALA A 95 -20.36 17.11 38.81
C ALA A 95 -21.38 16.34 39.66
N ALA A 96 -20.95 15.78 40.79
CA ALA A 96 -21.84 15.30 41.84
C ALA A 96 -21.58 16.12 43.11
N ARG A 97 -22.45 17.10 43.33
CA ARG A 97 -22.50 17.97 44.51
C ARG A 97 -23.57 17.41 45.45
N ARG A 98 -23.21 17.06 46.69
CA ARG A 98 -24.05 17.01 47.92
C ARG A 98 -23.11 16.80 49.12
N ARG A 99 -22.68 17.89 49.79
CA ARG A 99 -23.24 18.48 51.03
C ARG A 99 -23.22 17.56 52.26
N THR A 100 -22.23 17.81 53.13
CA THR A 100 -22.29 18.10 54.59
C THR A 100 -23.02 17.19 55.58
N LYS A 101 -22.31 17.01 56.71
CA LYS A 101 -22.72 16.53 58.06
C LYS A 101 -22.87 15.00 58.16
N ASP A 102 -22.21 14.30 59.08
CA ASP A 102 -22.27 14.52 60.53
C ASP A 102 -20.96 14.26 61.31
N ARG A 103 -20.88 14.96 62.45
CA ARG A 103 -20.05 14.71 63.64
C ARG A 103 -20.72 13.66 64.53
N GLU A 104 -19.95 13.16 65.50
CA GLU A 104 -20.28 12.28 66.65
C GLU A 104 -20.04 10.79 66.36
N SER A 105 -19.23 10.04 67.13
CA SER A 105 -18.62 10.22 68.46
C SER A 105 -17.17 9.73 68.48
#